data_AF-A0A415L2S7-F1
#
_entry.id   AF-A0A415L2S7-F1
#
_cell.length_a   1.000
_cell.length_b   1.000
_cell.length_c   1.000
_cell.angle_alpha   90.00
_cell.angle_beta   90.00
_cell.angle_gamma   90.00
#
_symmetry.space_group_name_H-M   'P 1'
#
loop_
_entity.id
_entity.type
_entity.pdbx_description
1 polymer ?
#
loop_
_entity_poly.entity_id
_entity_poly.type
_entity_poly.pdbx_seq_one_letter_code
_entity_poly.pdbx_strand_id
1 'polypeptide(L)' 'YGILSGNGKAIIDGEEISLSTGDWLKIAPAAKRQFFASDISGITYICIQVKENSLEHFTAEDAVIG' A
#
# COMPACT_ATOMS: atom_id res chain seq x y z
N TYR A 1 0.72 0.20 0.31
CA TYR A 1 0.38 1.59 -0.02
C TYR A 1 -0.92 1.93 0.68
N GLY A 2 -0.93 2.97 1.51
CA GLY A 2 -2.15 3.49 2.14
C GLY A 2 -2.48 4.87 1.59
N ILE A 3 -3.68 5.06 1.04
CA ILE A 3 -4.07 6.32 0.41
C ILE A 3 -4.60 7.28 1.50
N LEU A 4 -3.89 8.39 1.70
CA LEU A 4 -4.17 9.35 2.76
C LEU A 4 -5.08 10.50 2.32
N SER A 5 -4.99 10.92 1.05
CA SER A 5 -5.88 11.93 0.47
C SER A 5 -5.94 11.83 -1.05
N GLY A 6 -7.03 12.34 -1.63
CA GLY A 6 -7.26 12.38 -3.07
C GLY A 6 -7.71 11.05 -3.65
N ASN A 7 -7.60 10.93 -4.98
CA ASN A 7 -7.95 9.75 -5.74
C ASN A 7 -7.07 9.59 -6.99
N GLY A 8 -7.07 8.38 -7.54
CA GLY A 8 -6.26 8.04 -8.71
C GLY A 8 -6.40 6.58 -9.08
N LYS A 9 -5.35 6.00 -9.66
CA LYS A 9 -5.31 4.57 -9.99
C LYS A 9 -3.91 3.99 -9.86
N ALA A 10 -3.85 2.68 -9.65
CA ALA A 10 -2.63 1.89 -9.81
C ALA A 10 -2.80 0.91 -10.97
N ILE A 11 -1.75 0.74 -11.76
CA ILE A 11 -1.62 -0.41 -12.66
C ILE A 11 -0.69 -1.41 -11.98
N ILE A 12 -1.19 -2.60 -11.66
CA ILE A 12 -0.42 -3.69 -11.04
C ILE A 12 -0.45 -4.88 -11.97
N ASP A 13 0.71 -5.28 -12.49
CA ASP A 13 0.85 -6.38 -13.46
C ASP A 13 -0.11 -6.29 -14.68
N GLY A 14 -0.45 -5.05 -15.07
CA GLY A 14 -1.34 -4.76 -16.19
C GLY A 14 -2.82 -4.58 -15.81
N GLU A 15 -3.20 -4.90 -14.58
CA GLU A 15 -4.56 -4.67 -14.07
C GLU A 15 -4.70 -3.26 -13.48
N GLU A 16 -5.78 -2.57 -13.84
CA GLU A 16 -6.11 -1.26 -13.32
C GLU A 16 -6.95 -1.36 -12.04
N ILE A 17 -6.49 -0.71 -10.98
CA ILE A 17 -7.16 -0.64 -9.68
C ILE A 17 -7.42 0.83 -9.35
N SER A 18 -8.69 1.18 -9.18
CA SER A 18 -9.11 2.51 -8.71
C SER A 18 -8.67 2.74 -7.26
N LEU A 19 -8.17 3.94 -6.96
CA LEU A 19 -7.68 4.33 -5.65
C LEU A 19 -8.45 5.54 -5.11
N SER A 20 -8.83 5.46 -3.85
CA SER A 20 -9.53 6.49 -3.10
C SER A 20 -8.99 6.61 -1.68
N THR A 21 -9.26 7.74 -1.03
CA THR A 21 -8.81 7.99 0.34
C THR A 21 -9.34 6.90 1.29
N GLY A 22 -8.43 6.32 2.07
CA GLY A 22 -8.73 5.22 2.98
C GLY A 22 -8.37 3.84 2.43
N ASP A 23 -8.08 3.71 1.13
CA ASP A 23 -7.70 2.43 0.54
C ASP A 23 -6.30 1.96 0.99
N TRP A 24 -6.17 0.65 1.21
CA TRP A 24 -4.91 -0.01 1.57
C TRP A 24 -4.60 -1.16 0.62
N LEU A 25 -3.38 -1.15 0.09
CA LEU A 25 -2.88 -2.14 -0.85
C LEU A 25 -1.63 -2.82 -0.31
N LYS A 26 -1.65 -4.15 -0.24
CA LYS A 26 -0.45 -4.98 -0.07
C LYS A 26 -0.03 -5.49 -1.46
N ILE A 27 1.16 -5.10 -1.89
CA ILE A 27 1.68 -5.46 -3.22
C ILE A 27 2.90 -6.37 -3.02
N ALA A 28 2.92 -7.52 -3.69
CA ALA A 28 4.05 -8.45 -3.64
C ALA A 28 5.31 -7.79 -4.23
N PRO A 29 6.53 -8.14 -3.76
CA PRO A 29 7.76 -7.55 -4.28
C PRO A 29 7.93 -7.70 -5.79
N ALA A 30 7.55 -8.87 -6.34
CA ALA A 30 7.69 -9.20 -7.75
C ALA A 30 6.71 -8.44 -8.67
N ALA A 31 5.61 -7.92 -8.12
CA ALA A 31 4.58 -7.25 -8.91
C ALA A 31 5.08 -5.89 -9.42
N LYS A 32 4.88 -5.66 -10.72
CA LYS A 32 5.18 -4.38 -11.37
C LYS A 32 4.05 -3.42 -11.10
N ARG A 33 4.38 -2.23 -10.58
CA ARG A 33 3.41 -1.24 -10.11
C ARG A 33 3.71 0.14 -10.65
N GLN A 34 2.66 0.82 -11.10
CA GLN A 34 2.70 2.21 -11.53
C GLN A 34 1.49 2.95 -10.95
N PHE A 35 1.72 4.12 -10.37
CA PHE A 35 0.67 4.94 -9.74
C PHE A 35 0.43 6.19 -10.56
N PHE A 36 -0.84 6.59 -10.63
CA PHE A 36 -1.29 7.80 -11.31
C PHE A 36 -2.26 8.55 -10.41
N ALA A 37 -2.08 9.87 -10.31
CA ALA A 37 -3.11 10.75 -9.78
C ALA A 37 -4.30 10.80 -10.75
N SER A 38 -5.46 11.23 -10.27
CA SER A 38 -6.59 11.53 -11.17
C SER A 38 -6.34 12.80 -11.99
N ASP A 39 -7.16 13.02 -13.02
CA ASP A 39 -7.04 14.20 -13.89
C ASP A 39 -7.41 15.52 -13.18
N ILE A 40 -8.13 15.46 -12.06
CA ILE A 40 -8.71 16.63 -11.37
C ILE A 40 -8.14 16.85 -9.95
N SER A 41 -7.44 15.87 -9.39
CA SER A 41 -6.90 15.93 -8.04
C SER A 41 -5.58 15.16 -7.91
N GLY A 42 -4.67 15.68 -7.08
CA GLY A 42 -3.48 14.93 -6.67
C GLY A 42 -3.84 13.77 -5.75
N ILE A 43 -2.90 12.82 -5.59
CA ILE A 43 -3.02 11.71 -4.65
C ILE A 43 -1.86 11.75 -3.65
N THR A 44 -2.17 11.59 -2.37
CA THR A 44 -1.17 11.44 -1.31
C THR A 44 -1.28 10.05 -0.73
N TYR A 45 -0.19 9.30 -0.66
CA TYR A 45 -0.16 7.97 -0.09
C TYR A 45 1.12 7.70 0.71
N ILE A 46 1.03 6.77 1.64
CA ILE A 46 2.19 6.21 2.36
C ILE A 46 2.63 4.89 1.73
N CYS A 47 3.94 4.75 1.50
CA CYS A 47 4.57 3.51 1.06
C CYS A 47 5.38 2.91 2.20
N ILE A 48 4.91 1.79 2.74
CA ILE A 48 5.62 1.03 3.78
C ILE A 48 6.27 -0.16 3.08
N GLN A 49 7.60 -0.18 3.01
CA GLN A 49 8.35 -1.25 2.37
C GLN A 49 9.08 -2.08 3.43
N VAL A 50 8.78 -3.38 3.45
CA VAL A 50 9.40 -4.38 4.33
C VAL A 50 9.88 -5.56 3.50
N LYS A 51 10.79 -6.37 4.04
CA LYS A 51 11.18 -7.63 3.41
C LYS A 51 9.99 -8.59 3.47
N GLU A 52 9.73 -9.29 2.37
CA GLU A 52 8.63 -10.27 2.33
C GLU A 52 8.89 -11.41 3.32
N ASN A 53 7.83 -11.82 4.04
CA ASN A 53 7.85 -12.87 5.05
C ASN A 53 8.86 -12.64 6.19
N SER A 54 9.24 -11.39 6.48
CA SER A 54 10.17 -11.09 7.58
C SER A 54 9.50 -10.84 8.93
N LEU A 55 8.16 -10.83 8.99
CA LEU A 55 7.42 -10.69 10.24
C LEU A 55 7.29 -12.08 10.88
N GLU A 56 7.98 -12.30 11.99
CA GLU A 56 7.95 -13.57 12.72
C GLU A 56 6.91 -13.55 13.84
N HIS A 57 7.05 -12.62 14.78
CA HIS A 57 6.10 -12.39 15.86
C HIS A 57 5.50 -10.98 15.76
N PHE A 58 4.29 -10.81 16.29
CA PHE A 58 3.63 -9.51 16.35
C PHE A 58 2.69 -9.43 17.55
N THR A 59 2.44 -8.23 18.04
CA THR A 59 1.49 -7.96 19.14
C THR A 59 1.85 -8.73 20.42
N ALA A 60 0.90 -9.46 21.02
CA ALA A 60 1.10 -10.13 22.31
C ALA A 60 2.14 -11.25 22.27
N GLU A 61 2.38 -11.85 21.10
CA GLU A 61 3.38 -12.90 20.93
C GLU A 61 4.83 -12.37 20.89
N ASP A 62 4.99 -11.07 20.65
CA ASP A 62 6.28 -10.38 20.62
C ASP A 62 6.50 -9.52 21.89
N ALA A 63 5.42 -9.02 22.48
CA ALA A 63 5.49 -8.10 23.61
C ALA A 63 5.92 -8.81 24.92
N VAL A 64 6.93 -8.24 25.60
CA VAL A 64 7.27 -8.62 26.98
C VAL A 64 6.46 -7.75 27.95
N ILE A 65 5.49 -8.36 28.63
CA ILE A 65 4.69 -7.71 29.67
C ILE A 65 5.31 -8.06 31.02
N GLY A 66 5.90 -7.06 31.69
CA GLY A 66 6.46 -7.15 33.05
C GLY A 66 5.51 -6.70 34.14
#